data_AF-Q1IAB3-F1
#
_entry.id   AF-Q1IAB3-F1
#
_cell.length_a   1.000
_cell.length_b   1.000
_cell.length_c   1.000
_cell.angle_alpha   90.00
_cell.angle_beta   90.00
_cell.angle_gamma   90.00
#
_symmetry.space_group_name_H-M   'P 1'
#
loop_
_entity.id
_entity.type
_entity.pdbx_description
1 polymer ?
#
loop_
_entity_poly.entity_id
_entity_poly.type
_entity_poly.pdbx_seq_one_letter_code
_entity_poly.pdbx_strand_id
1 'polypeptide(L)'
;MPNANDVKWFKNQFQRQMSPALANTPLTVDFMAAIACQETGEVWPVLRNKGLPVPEILELCVGDTLDVNKLDAKKGRQAFPKNKAALLAAPNGQAMFDIAHQALVDMAKHIDGYAKVASNPDKLCHGFGIFQRDLQFFKTDPDYFLQRRYVNFDDALQLSVAELKRGLKQLGLSKRPSLSDMELAAVGIAYNTGGFNPRKGLRQGFFDGKRFYGENLFDFIRLAHTVAVEGQPPLLPQPAPGLSLVPPPSELTAQGEFFRVDTRESPLRMRSEPRKSDPPQANVIANLPDGQPVRAVTGKVRNGFVEVETSLNGALLRGFVAQKFLVADSTVQDIPVVSPSALPPASGIVAVSMPRKPGVMTRRIDFAGAHSLNEANMPQRLGDSADSLRAELAAIVDWLAVEKPAHKRYQPRDGLTFCNIYCHDYCMLAGAYLPRAWWTEKALITLSQGKPVEPLIGTTLREMRANDLFRWLRDFGPDFGWRQTGTLSKLQQAANQGGVALIVARRKAEGKSGHIVAVVPETAQKSARRDANGEVVAPLQSQAGARNFRMETGTANWWNGEQFAESAFWIHG
;
A
#
# COMPACT_ATOMS: atom_id res chain seq x y z
N MET A 1 -5.22 -13.86 13.13
CA MET A 1 -4.21 -13.32 12.20
C MET A 1 -2.94 -13.05 12.98
N PRO A 2 -1.77 -13.48 12.50
CA PRO A 2 -0.48 -13.17 13.10
C PRO A 2 -0.26 -11.67 13.29
N ASN A 3 0.36 -11.29 14.41
CA ASN A 3 0.77 -9.93 14.74
C ASN A 3 2.31 -9.80 14.83
N ALA A 4 2.81 -8.62 15.22
CA ALA A 4 4.25 -8.37 15.33
C ALA A 4 4.98 -9.31 16.32
N ASN A 5 4.34 -9.70 17.43
CA ASN A 5 4.91 -10.66 18.38
C ASN A 5 4.98 -12.06 17.80
N ASP A 6 4.02 -12.43 16.94
CA ASP A 6 4.01 -13.71 16.22
C ASP A 6 5.19 -13.79 15.25
N VAL A 7 5.34 -12.76 14.42
CA VAL A 7 6.50 -12.62 13.52
C VAL A 7 7.81 -12.65 14.29
N LYS A 8 7.91 -11.92 15.42
CA LYS A 8 9.14 -11.85 16.22
C LYS A 8 9.58 -13.22 16.72
N TRP A 9 8.63 -14.01 17.23
CA TRP A 9 8.92 -15.38 17.64
C TRP A 9 9.37 -16.23 16.48
N PHE A 10 8.66 -16.19 15.33
CA PHE A 10 9.03 -16.98 14.17
C PHE A 10 10.46 -16.68 13.74
N LYS A 11 10.82 -15.39 13.61
CA LYS A 11 12.18 -14.99 13.26
C LYS A 11 13.19 -15.47 14.32
N ASN A 12 12.91 -15.31 15.61
CA ASN A 12 13.80 -15.77 16.68
C ASN A 12 14.05 -17.29 16.64
N GLN A 13 13.03 -18.09 16.33
CA GLN A 13 13.16 -19.55 16.28
C GLN A 13 13.94 -20.03 15.04
N PHE A 14 13.75 -19.37 13.89
CA PHE A 14 14.09 -19.99 12.60
C PHE A 14 15.07 -19.20 11.73
N GLN A 15 15.42 -17.96 12.08
CA GLN A 15 16.30 -17.12 11.23
C GLN A 15 17.69 -17.72 11.01
N ARG A 16 18.21 -18.49 11.98
CA ARG A 16 19.54 -19.10 11.92
C ARG A 16 19.58 -20.19 10.85
N GLN A 17 18.50 -20.96 10.71
CA GLN A 17 18.33 -21.95 9.64
C GLN A 17 18.03 -21.31 8.29
N MET A 18 17.22 -20.22 8.27
CA MET A 18 16.84 -19.56 7.02
C MET A 18 18.00 -18.82 6.36
N SER A 19 18.82 -18.08 7.11
CA SER A 19 19.84 -17.19 6.54
C SER A 19 20.77 -17.89 5.54
N PRO A 20 21.34 -19.09 5.83
CA PRO A 20 22.15 -19.82 4.86
C PRO A 20 21.38 -20.27 3.61
N ALA A 21 20.12 -20.71 3.75
CA ALA A 21 19.30 -21.20 2.64
C ALA A 21 18.91 -20.10 1.63
N LEU A 22 18.83 -18.86 2.12
CA LEU A 22 18.46 -17.68 1.35
C LEU A 22 19.69 -16.95 0.75
N ALA A 23 20.91 -17.33 1.13
CA ALA A 23 22.13 -16.70 0.64
C ALA A 23 22.20 -16.68 -0.90
N ASN A 24 22.67 -15.56 -1.44
CA ASN A 24 22.77 -15.29 -2.89
C ASN A 24 21.41 -15.32 -3.62
N THR A 25 20.32 -15.05 -2.90
CA THR A 25 18.99 -14.84 -3.48
C THR A 25 18.44 -13.51 -3.00
N PRO A 26 17.48 -12.90 -3.72
CA PRO A 26 16.79 -11.73 -3.22
C PRO A 26 15.72 -12.04 -2.15
N LEU A 27 15.57 -13.31 -1.74
CA LEU A 27 14.61 -13.71 -0.71
C LEU A 27 15.15 -13.34 0.67
N THR A 28 14.26 -12.94 1.58
CA THR A 28 14.64 -12.45 2.91
C THR A 28 13.95 -13.26 4.02
N VAL A 29 14.51 -13.22 5.23
CA VAL A 29 13.89 -13.78 6.44
C VAL A 29 12.48 -13.20 6.64
N ASP A 30 12.30 -11.91 6.37
CA ASP A 30 11.03 -11.21 6.49
C ASP A 30 10.00 -11.76 5.51
N PHE A 31 10.41 -12.02 4.27
CA PHE A 31 9.52 -12.63 3.29
C PHE A 31 9.15 -14.07 3.68
N MET A 32 10.10 -14.87 4.19
CA MET A 32 9.79 -16.22 4.67
C MET A 32 8.84 -16.20 5.87
N ALA A 33 9.02 -15.25 6.81
CA ALA A 33 8.09 -15.05 7.91
C ALA A 33 6.68 -14.68 7.40
N ALA A 34 6.59 -13.84 6.37
CA ALA A 34 5.33 -13.48 5.75
C ALA A 34 4.64 -14.67 5.07
N ILE A 35 5.40 -15.53 4.38
CA ILE A 35 4.87 -16.79 3.84
C ILE A 35 4.38 -17.69 4.98
N ALA A 36 5.15 -17.90 6.06
CA ALA A 36 4.66 -18.71 7.19
C ALA A 36 3.40 -18.13 7.87
N CYS A 37 3.28 -16.80 7.96
CA CYS A 37 2.07 -16.14 8.42
C CYS A 37 0.89 -16.37 7.48
N GLN A 38 1.14 -16.37 6.18
CA GLN A 38 0.12 -16.55 5.16
C GLN A 38 -0.34 -18.00 5.01
N GLU A 39 0.58 -18.96 5.15
CA GLU A 39 0.31 -20.39 4.92
C GLU A 39 -0.25 -21.09 6.16
N THR A 40 0.23 -20.76 7.36
CA THR A 40 -0.20 -21.44 8.61
C THR A 40 -0.42 -20.50 9.79
N GLY A 41 -0.57 -19.20 9.55
CA GLY A 41 -0.69 -18.18 10.60
C GLY A 41 -1.97 -18.24 11.43
N GLU A 42 -2.95 -19.04 11.03
CA GLU A 42 -4.12 -19.38 11.83
C GLU A 42 -3.85 -20.52 12.83
N VAL A 43 -2.75 -21.25 12.67
CA VAL A 43 -2.38 -22.42 13.46
C VAL A 43 -1.29 -22.11 14.47
N TRP A 44 -0.06 -21.89 14.00
CA TRP A 44 1.11 -21.85 14.89
C TRP A 44 1.03 -20.76 15.96
N PRO A 45 0.47 -19.55 15.74
CA PRO A 45 0.32 -18.55 16.81
C PRO A 45 -0.56 -19.04 17.96
N VAL A 46 -1.62 -19.79 17.65
CA VAL A 46 -2.50 -20.38 18.68
C VAL A 46 -1.72 -21.38 19.52
N LEU A 47 -0.93 -22.24 18.88
CA LEU A 47 -0.18 -23.31 19.54
C LEU A 47 0.96 -22.76 20.42
N ARG A 48 1.75 -21.78 19.94
CA ARG A 48 2.78 -21.15 20.78
C ARG A 48 2.19 -20.41 21.98
N ASN A 49 1.02 -19.79 21.84
CA ASN A 49 0.37 -19.08 22.94
C ASN A 49 -0.21 -20.05 23.98
N LYS A 50 -0.43 -21.32 23.61
CA LYS A 50 -0.70 -22.43 24.53
C LYS A 50 0.57 -23.03 25.16
N GLY A 51 1.76 -22.52 24.80
CA GLY A 51 3.04 -22.97 25.37
C GLY A 51 3.57 -24.29 24.81
N LEU A 52 3.08 -24.74 23.65
CA LEU A 52 3.58 -25.98 23.05
C LEU A 52 5.06 -25.84 22.62
N PRO A 53 5.87 -26.91 22.76
CA PRO A 53 7.22 -26.96 22.21
C PRO A 53 7.25 -26.80 20.68
N VAL A 54 8.32 -26.22 20.14
CA VAL A 54 8.49 -26.01 18.69
C VAL A 54 8.28 -27.28 17.85
N PRO A 55 8.82 -28.46 18.22
CA PRO A 55 8.57 -29.68 17.44
C PRO A 55 7.09 -30.05 17.32
N GLU A 56 6.32 -29.92 18.41
CA GLU A 56 4.88 -30.19 18.40
C GLU A 56 4.13 -29.15 17.56
N ILE A 57 4.55 -27.89 17.60
CA ILE A 57 3.99 -26.83 16.74
C ILE A 57 4.20 -27.18 15.27
N LEU A 58 5.43 -27.57 14.87
CA LEU A 58 5.74 -27.93 13.49
C LEU A 58 4.97 -29.17 13.02
N GLU A 59 4.76 -30.14 13.90
CA GLU A 59 3.95 -31.33 13.62
C GLU A 59 2.49 -30.99 13.30
N LEU A 60 1.97 -29.98 14.01
CA LEU A 60 0.60 -29.49 13.88
C LEU A 60 0.44 -28.38 12.84
N CYS A 61 1.50 -27.89 12.21
CA CYS A 61 1.42 -26.99 11.05
C CYS A 61 0.96 -27.74 9.79
N VAL A 62 -0.23 -28.31 9.85
CA VAL A 62 -0.91 -29.10 8.81
C VAL A 62 -2.33 -28.59 8.72
N GLY A 63 -2.95 -28.65 7.53
CA GLY A 63 -4.19 -27.94 7.32
C GLY A 63 -4.81 -28.16 5.95
N ASP A 64 -5.76 -27.29 5.63
CA ASP A 64 -6.62 -27.33 4.44
C ASP A 64 -7.34 -28.67 4.25
N THR A 65 -8.62 -28.68 4.62
CA THR A 65 -9.42 -29.90 4.54
C THR A 65 -9.87 -30.14 3.11
N LEU A 66 -9.70 -31.37 2.63
CA LEU A 66 -10.21 -31.74 1.32
C LEU A 66 -11.74 -31.81 1.36
N ASP A 67 -12.38 -30.86 0.69
CA ASP A 67 -13.83 -30.82 0.49
C ASP A 67 -14.21 -31.43 -0.86
N VAL A 68 -14.97 -32.53 -0.83
CA VAL A 68 -15.64 -33.05 -2.02
C VAL A 68 -16.97 -32.31 -2.18
N ASN A 69 -17.12 -31.56 -3.25
CA ASN A 69 -18.42 -31.02 -3.61
C ASN A 69 -19.31 -32.14 -4.15
N LYS A 70 -20.22 -32.62 -3.30
CA LYS A 70 -21.14 -33.73 -3.64
C LYS A 70 -22.22 -33.34 -4.66
N LEU A 71 -22.40 -32.05 -4.94
CA LEU A 71 -23.48 -31.54 -5.81
C LEU A 71 -23.01 -31.23 -7.24
N ASP A 72 -21.72 -31.05 -7.47
CA ASP A 72 -21.17 -30.79 -8.80
C ASP A 72 -19.71 -31.26 -8.90
N ALA A 73 -19.49 -32.39 -9.61
CA ALA A 73 -18.17 -32.98 -9.83
C ALA A 73 -17.22 -32.09 -10.66
N LYS A 74 -17.73 -31.05 -11.35
CA LYS A 74 -16.92 -30.05 -12.04
C LYS A 74 -16.50 -28.90 -11.11
N LYS A 75 -17.15 -28.74 -9.95
CA LYS A 75 -16.81 -27.74 -8.92
C LYS A 75 -16.14 -28.40 -7.72
N GLY A 76 -14.89 -28.81 -7.88
CA GLY A 76 -14.06 -29.37 -6.81
C GLY A 76 -12.58 -29.32 -7.14
N ARG A 77 -11.75 -29.78 -6.21
CA ARG A 77 -10.29 -29.82 -6.36
C ARG A 77 -9.90 -30.59 -7.64
N GLN A 78 -9.12 -29.96 -8.52
CA GLN A 78 -8.63 -30.58 -9.76
C GLN A 78 -7.26 -31.24 -9.59
N ALA A 79 -6.43 -30.67 -8.71
CA ALA A 79 -5.15 -31.24 -8.33
C ALA A 79 -5.34 -32.60 -7.64
N PHE A 80 -4.33 -33.46 -7.73
CA PHE A 80 -4.32 -34.70 -6.97
C PHE A 80 -4.22 -34.42 -5.44
N PRO A 81 -4.76 -35.28 -4.58
CA PRO A 81 -5.90 -36.14 -4.85
C PRO A 81 -7.17 -35.27 -5.02
N LYS A 82 -8.07 -35.67 -5.92
CA LYS A 82 -9.35 -34.96 -6.11
C LYS A 82 -10.34 -35.24 -4.98
N ASN A 83 -10.20 -36.40 -4.35
CA ASN A 83 -11.03 -36.93 -3.26
C ASN A 83 -10.28 -38.08 -2.58
N LYS A 84 -10.84 -38.58 -1.46
CA LYS A 84 -10.30 -39.73 -0.71
C LYS A 84 -10.08 -40.96 -1.61
N ALA A 85 -11.06 -41.33 -2.43
CA ALA A 85 -10.95 -42.50 -3.31
C ALA A 85 -9.76 -42.40 -4.28
N ALA A 86 -9.50 -41.21 -4.84
CA ALA A 86 -8.36 -40.96 -5.70
C ALA A 86 -7.02 -41.11 -4.95
N LEU A 87 -6.96 -40.70 -3.67
CA LEU A 87 -5.79 -40.93 -2.83
C LEU A 87 -5.57 -42.42 -2.58
N LEU A 88 -6.62 -43.13 -2.16
CA LEU A 88 -6.55 -44.57 -1.85
C LEU A 88 -6.15 -45.42 -3.06
N ALA A 89 -6.51 -45.00 -4.28
CA ALA A 89 -6.12 -45.67 -5.51
C ALA A 89 -4.64 -45.46 -5.89
N ALA A 90 -3.93 -44.51 -5.27
CA ALA A 90 -2.51 -44.30 -5.50
C ALA A 90 -1.65 -45.29 -4.69
N PRO A 91 -0.43 -45.63 -5.14
CA PRO A 91 0.52 -46.38 -4.33
C PRO A 91 0.72 -45.73 -2.95
N ASN A 92 0.67 -46.54 -1.88
CA ASN A 92 0.73 -46.09 -0.48
C ASN A 92 -0.38 -45.10 -0.07
N GLY A 93 -1.48 -45.04 -0.84
CA GLY A 93 -2.59 -44.12 -0.63
C GLY A 93 -3.29 -44.28 0.72
N GLN A 94 -3.42 -45.52 1.21
CA GLN A 94 -4.01 -45.77 2.54
C GLN A 94 -3.15 -45.20 3.66
N ALA A 95 -1.84 -45.48 3.66
CA ALA A 95 -0.92 -44.94 4.66
C ALA A 95 -0.92 -43.40 4.67
N MET A 96 -0.98 -42.79 3.48
CA MET A 96 -1.09 -41.33 3.38
C MET A 96 -2.43 -40.80 3.89
N PHE A 97 -3.53 -41.49 3.60
CA PHE A 97 -4.85 -41.14 4.15
C PHE A 97 -4.84 -41.19 5.69
N ASP A 98 -4.24 -42.23 6.28
CA ASP A 98 -4.17 -42.40 7.72
C ASP A 98 -3.38 -41.25 8.38
N ILE A 99 -2.23 -40.86 7.81
CA ILE A 99 -1.45 -39.69 8.25
C ILE A 99 -2.28 -38.40 8.14
N ALA A 100 -2.93 -38.19 7.01
CA ALA A 100 -3.67 -36.96 6.72
C ALA A 100 -4.96 -36.82 7.54
N HIS A 101 -5.61 -37.94 7.89
CA HIS A 101 -6.77 -37.94 8.78
C HIS A 101 -6.32 -37.75 10.24
N GLN A 102 -5.27 -38.46 10.67
CA GLN A 102 -4.74 -38.34 12.02
C GLN A 102 -4.26 -36.91 12.33
N ALA A 103 -3.66 -36.23 11.36
CA ALA A 103 -3.33 -34.81 11.43
C ALA A 103 -4.54 -33.92 11.80
N LEU A 104 -5.73 -34.16 11.21
CA LEU A 104 -6.94 -33.43 11.57
C LEU A 104 -7.40 -33.73 13.00
N VAL A 105 -7.29 -34.99 13.42
CA VAL A 105 -7.63 -35.44 14.78
C VAL A 105 -6.72 -34.78 15.81
N ASP A 106 -5.42 -34.71 15.54
CA ASP A 106 -4.45 -34.06 16.42
C ASP A 106 -4.66 -32.54 16.47
N MET A 107 -4.93 -31.91 15.32
CA MET A 107 -5.30 -30.50 15.26
C MET A 107 -6.55 -30.16 16.06
N ALA A 108 -7.57 -31.03 16.01
CA ALA A 108 -8.82 -30.83 16.76
C ALA A 108 -8.65 -30.84 18.29
N LYS A 109 -7.53 -31.37 18.81
CA LYS A 109 -7.20 -31.27 20.25
C LYS A 109 -6.82 -29.85 20.66
N HIS A 110 -6.35 -29.05 19.71
CA HIS A 110 -5.80 -27.71 19.98
C HIS A 110 -6.58 -26.59 19.30
N ILE A 111 -7.34 -26.86 18.25
CA ILE A 111 -8.06 -25.83 17.49
C ILE A 111 -9.49 -26.32 17.23
N ASP A 112 -10.44 -25.73 17.95
CA ASP A 112 -11.86 -26.13 17.93
C ASP A 112 -12.48 -26.18 16.53
N GLY A 113 -12.00 -25.31 15.62
CA GLY A 113 -12.43 -25.28 14.21
C GLY A 113 -12.26 -26.62 13.47
N TYR A 114 -11.35 -27.49 13.94
CA TYR A 114 -11.08 -28.79 13.34
C TYR A 114 -11.95 -29.93 13.87
N ALA A 115 -12.71 -29.75 14.96
CA ALA A 115 -13.47 -30.83 15.60
C ALA A 115 -14.51 -31.48 14.64
N LYS A 116 -15.19 -30.65 13.83
CA LYS A 116 -16.20 -31.14 12.87
C LYS A 116 -15.58 -31.96 11.73
N VAL A 117 -14.39 -31.59 11.26
CA VAL A 117 -13.72 -32.30 10.16
C VAL A 117 -13.00 -33.54 10.67
N ALA A 118 -12.44 -33.51 11.88
CA ALA A 118 -11.80 -34.65 12.52
C ALA A 118 -12.78 -35.79 12.82
N SER A 119 -14.02 -35.48 13.22
CA SER A 119 -15.06 -36.50 13.49
C SER A 119 -15.60 -37.18 12.23
N ASN A 120 -15.25 -36.70 11.03
CA ASN A 120 -15.68 -37.29 9.77
C ASN A 120 -14.58 -38.21 9.21
N PRO A 121 -14.78 -39.53 9.16
CA PRO A 121 -13.76 -40.51 8.74
C PRO A 121 -13.42 -40.45 7.23
N ASP A 122 -14.11 -39.61 6.45
CA ASP A 122 -13.79 -39.38 5.05
C ASP A 122 -13.00 -38.09 4.80
N LYS A 123 -12.75 -37.31 5.85
CA LYS A 123 -11.96 -36.07 5.77
C LYS A 123 -10.47 -36.34 5.92
N LEU A 124 -9.68 -35.56 5.21
CA LEU A 124 -8.23 -35.53 5.31
C LEU A 124 -7.73 -34.11 5.07
N CYS A 125 -6.61 -33.76 5.68
CA CYS A 125 -5.88 -32.55 5.32
C CYS A 125 -5.15 -32.76 3.98
N HIS A 126 -4.83 -31.66 3.29
CA HIS A 126 -4.03 -31.70 2.07
C HIS A 126 -2.87 -30.70 2.05
N GLY A 127 -2.72 -29.85 3.07
CA GLY A 127 -1.56 -28.98 3.24
C GLY A 127 -0.69 -29.44 4.41
N PHE A 128 0.62 -29.53 4.18
CA PHE A 128 1.58 -30.09 5.13
C PHE A 128 2.78 -29.17 5.37
N GLY A 129 3.09 -28.94 6.64
CA GLY A 129 4.25 -28.15 7.09
C GLY A 129 3.95 -26.65 7.23
N ILE A 130 4.86 -25.94 7.91
CA ILE A 130 4.72 -24.51 8.21
C ILE A 130 4.60 -23.60 6.97
N PHE A 131 5.07 -24.08 5.82
CA PHE A 131 4.94 -23.43 4.52
C PHE A 131 3.90 -24.10 3.60
N GLN A 132 3.04 -24.99 4.11
CA GLN A 132 1.95 -25.67 3.39
C GLN A 132 2.32 -26.28 2.03
N ARG A 133 3.15 -27.34 2.04
CA ARG A 133 3.31 -28.17 0.84
C ARG A 133 2.03 -28.96 0.59
N ASP A 134 1.47 -28.77 -0.59
CA ASP A 134 0.22 -29.40 -1.00
C ASP A 134 0.38 -30.88 -1.40
N LEU A 135 -0.59 -31.71 -1.02
CA LEU A 135 -0.62 -33.17 -1.23
C LEU A 135 -0.63 -33.58 -2.71
N GLN A 136 -0.81 -32.65 -3.65
CA GLN A 136 -0.66 -32.92 -5.09
C GLN A 136 0.71 -33.49 -5.46
N PHE A 137 1.74 -33.15 -4.68
CA PHE A 137 3.10 -33.63 -4.92
C PHE A 137 3.34 -35.06 -4.42
N PHE A 138 2.37 -35.70 -3.75
CA PHE A 138 2.52 -37.07 -3.22
C PHE A 138 2.90 -38.08 -4.29
N LYS A 139 2.41 -37.94 -5.53
CA LYS A 139 2.77 -38.85 -6.63
C LYS A 139 4.24 -38.74 -7.06
N THR A 140 4.84 -37.58 -6.89
CA THR A 140 6.22 -37.30 -7.32
C THR A 140 7.22 -37.34 -6.17
N ASP A 141 6.74 -37.23 -4.94
CA ASP A 141 7.54 -37.12 -3.72
C ASP A 141 6.78 -37.73 -2.53
N PRO A 142 6.45 -39.04 -2.57
CA PRO A 142 5.64 -39.68 -1.53
C PRO A 142 6.35 -39.73 -0.18
N ASP A 143 7.68 -39.90 -0.19
CA ASP A 143 8.50 -40.03 1.01
C ASP A 143 8.48 -38.77 1.87
N TYR A 144 8.36 -37.58 1.28
CA TYR A 144 8.20 -36.35 2.05
C TYR A 144 7.02 -36.41 3.02
N PHE A 145 5.90 -37.00 2.58
CA PHE A 145 4.70 -37.10 3.39
C PHE A 145 4.72 -38.34 4.28
N LEU A 146 5.08 -39.50 3.74
CA LEU A 146 5.07 -40.78 4.48
C LEU A 146 6.09 -40.80 5.62
N GLN A 147 7.26 -40.18 5.43
CA GLN A 147 8.30 -40.06 6.46
C GLN A 147 8.12 -38.80 7.33
N ARG A 148 7.01 -38.07 7.16
CA ARG A 148 6.66 -36.87 7.92
C ARG A 148 7.74 -35.79 7.91
N ARG A 149 8.45 -35.63 6.79
CA ARG A 149 9.53 -34.64 6.63
C ARG A 149 9.03 -33.19 6.77
N TYR A 150 7.73 -32.96 6.56
CA TYR A 150 7.09 -31.66 6.81
C TYR A 150 7.15 -31.19 8.28
N VAL A 151 7.41 -32.09 9.23
CA VAL A 151 7.62 -31.75 10.66
C VAL A 151 9.02 -31.18 10.90
N ASN A 152 10.00 -31.54 10.06
CA ASN A 152 11.34 -30.99 10.13
C ASN A 152 11.39 -29.62 9.41
N PHE A 153 11.83 -28.59 10.14
CA PHE A 153 11.85 -27.24 9.60
C PHE A 153 12.77 -27.09 8.38
N ASP A 154 13.96 -27.73 8.39
CA ASP A 154 14.94 -27.61 7.30
C ASP A 154 14.43 -28.27 6.01
N ASP A 155 13.76 -29.42 6.14
CA ASP A 155 13.11 -30.09 5.00
C ASP A 155 11.97 -29.24 4.41
N ALA A 156 11.12 -28.66 5.26
CA ALA A 156 10.05 -27.76 4.80
C ALA A 156 10.61 -26.48 4.16
N LEU A 157 11.66 -25.91 4.75
CA LEU A 157 12.35 -24.72 4.24
C LEU A 157 12.97 -24.99 2.86
N GLN A 158 13.66 -26.13 2.68
CA GLN A 158 14.31 -26.48 1.43
C GLN A 158 13.31 -26.50 0.26
N LEU A 159 12.15 -27.13 0.45
CA LEU A 159 11.11 -27.22 -0.58
C LEU A 159 10.46 -25.87 -0.85
N SER A 160 10.16 -25.10 0.21
CA SER A 160 9.61 -23.75 0.07
C SER A 160 10.56 -22.84 -0.73
N VAL A 161 11.84 -22.83 -0.38
CA VAL A 161 12.86 -22.03 -1.07
C VAL A 161 13.06 -22.48 -2.52
N ALA A 162 13.01 -23.78 -2.82
CA ALA A 162 13.07 -24.29 -4.19
C ALA A 162 11.90 -23.76 -5.05
N GLU A 163 10.70 -23.76 -4.48
CA GLU A 163 9.48 -23.31 -5.14
C GLU A 163 9.49 -21.79 -5.35
N LEU A 164 9.96 -21.02 -4.37
CA LEU A 164 10.14 -19.57 -4.48
C LEU A 164 11.22 -19.22 -5.53
N LYS A 165 12.33 -19.98 -5.61
CA LYS A 165 13.35 -19.83 -6.66
C LYS A 165 12.78 -20.09 -8.06
N ARG A 166 11.86 -21.06 -8.21
CA ARG A 166 11.11 -21.27 -9.46
C ARG A 166 10.27 -20.05 -9.81
N GLY A 167 9.55 -19.48 -8.83
CA GLY A 167 8.79 -18.23 -9.00
C GLY A 167 9.68 -17.06 -9.44
N LEU A 168 10.83 -16.85 -8.78
CA LEU A 168 11.82 -15.84 -9.17
C LEU A 168 12.25 -16.01 -10.63
N LYS A 169 12.53 -17.25 -11.06
CA LYS A 169 12.96 -17.53 -12.45
C LYS A 169 11.85 -17.22 -13.45
N GLN A 170 10.62 -17.63 -13.16
CA GLN A 170 9.45 -17.39 -14.02
C GLN A 170 9.18 -15.89 -14.21
N LEU A 171 9.43 -15.09 -13.18
CA LEU A 171 9.23 -13.64 -13.21
C LEU A 171 10.46 -12.85 -13.69
N GLY A 172 11.57 -13.53 -14.00
CA GLY A 172 12.83 -12.86 -14.41
C GLY A 172 13.52 -12.08 -13.28
N LEU A 173 13.26 -12.43 -12.02
CA LEU A 173 13.71 -11.71 -10.83
C LEU A 173 14.93 -12.36 -10.16
N SER A 174 15.38 -13.54 -10.59
CA SER A 174 16.46 -14.30 -9.93
C SER A 174 17.80 -13.57 -9.81
N LYS A 175 18.09 -12.61 -10.70
CA LYS A 175 19.35 -11.85 -10.73
C LYS A 175 19.27 -10.51 -10.01
N ARG A 176 18.12 -10.17 -9.43
CA ARG A 176 17.96 -8.92 -8.70
C ARG A 176 18.71 -9.01 -7.36
N PRO A 177 19.43 -7.94 -6.96
CA PRO A 177 20.09 -7.91 -5.66
C PRO A 177 19.08 -7.81 -4.50
N SER A 178 17.94 -7.16 -4.75
CA SER A 178 16.83 -6.99 -3.82
C SER A 178 15.53 -6.87 -4.60
N LEU A 179 14.40 -7.03 -3.92
CA LEU A 179 13.05 -6.90 -4.48
C LEU A 179 12.24 -5.92 -3.65
N SER A 180 11.35 -5.20 -4.32
CA SER A 180 10.29 -4.44 -3.67
C SER A 180 9.25 -5.35 -3.03
N ASP A 181 8.49 -4.84 -2.06
CA ASP A 181 7.36 -5.57 -1.45
C ASP A 181 6.39 -6.15 -2.50
N MET A 182 6.16 -5.40 -3.59
CA MET A 182 5.25 -5.81 -4.66
C MET A 182 5.83 -6.98 -5.48
N GLU A 183 7.14 -6.96 -5.74
CA GLU A 183 7.82 -8.06 -6.40
C GLU A 183 7.88 -9.31 -5.50
N LEU A 184 8.11 -9.14 -4.20
CA LEU A 184 8.02 -10.24 -3.21
C LEU A 184 6.61 -10.83 -3.19
N ALA A 185 5.57 -10.00 -3.12
CA ALA A 185 4.19 -10.47 -3.18
C ALA A 185 3.87 -11.16 -4.52
N ALA A 186 4.41 -10.69 -5.65
CA ALA A 186 4.26 -11.36 -6.94
C ALA A 186 4.93 -12.75 -6.95
N VAL A 187 6.11 -12.89 -6.35
CA VAL A 187 6.78 -14.18 -6.16
C VAL A 187 5.95 -15.11 -5.27
N GLY A 188 5.37 -14.61 -4.18
CA GLY A 188 4.50 -15.39 -3.30
C GLY A 188 3.16 -15.79 -3.95
N ILE A 189 2.58 -14.94 -4.79
CA ILE A 189 1.42 -15.31 -5.61
C ILE A 189 1.80 -16.41 -6.61
N ALA A 190 2.98 -16.33 -7.23
CA ALA A 190 3.48 -17.37 -8.12
C ALA A 190 3.77 -18.69 -7.38
N TYR A 191 4.23 -18.59 -6.14
CA TYR A 191 4.37 -19.73 -5.22
C TYR A 191 3.02 -20.40 -4.97
N ASN A 192 1.99 -19.63 -4.61
CA ASN A 192 0.65 -20.14 -4.30
C ASN A 192 -0.12 -20.66 -5.52
N THR A 193 -0.04 -19.96 -6.65
CA THR A 193 -0.92 -20.21 -7.82
C THR A 193 -0.22 -20.84 -9.03
N GLY A 194 1.10 -20.95 -9.00
CA GLY A 194 1.93 -21.39 -10.13
C GLY A 194 2.23 -20.28 -11.15
N GLY A 195 1.80 -19.04 -10.93
CA GLY A 195 2.15 -17.91 -11.78
C GLY A 195 1.67 -16.56 -11.25
N PHE A 196 1.92 -15.49 -12.00
CA PHE A 196 1.48 -14.16 -11.64
C PHE A 196 0.93 -13.45 -12.88
N ASN A 197 -0.29 -12.91 -12.78
CA ASN A 197 -0.89 -12.07 -13.80
C ASN A 197 -0.82 -10.59 -13.37
N PRO A 198 0.05 -9.76 -13.99
CA PRO A 198 0.22 -8.37 -13.59
C PRO A 198 -1.09 -7.57 -13.58
N ARG A 199 -2.02 -7.85 -14.51
CA ARG A 199 -3.32 -7.14 -14.61
C ARG A 199 -4.18 -7.28 -13.35
N LYS A 200 -4.03 -8.39 -12.62
CA LYS A 200 -4.77 -8.65 -11.38
C LYS A 200 -4.05 -8.09 -10.15
N GLY A 201 -2.78 -7.70 -10.25
CA GLY A 201 -1.99 -7.18 -9.13
C GLY A 201 -2.03 -8.13 -7.92
N LEU A 202 -2.33 -7.61 -6.74
CA LEU A 202 -2.43 -8.40 -5.51
C LEU A 202 -3.71 -9.25 -5.41
N ARG A 203 -4.71 -9.02 -6.26
CA ARG A 203 -6.02 -9.72 -6.22
C ARG A 203 -5.95 -11.08 -6.90
N GLN A 204 -5.06 -11.94 -6.40
CA GLN A 204 -4.75 -13.27 -6.94
C GLN A 204 -4.53 -14.28 -5.80
N GLY A 205 -4.70 -15.56 -6.13
CA GLY A 205 -4.70 -16.66 -5.16
C GLY A 205 -6.07 -16.85 -4.51
N PHE A 206 -6.09 -17.63 -3.42
CA PHE A 206 -7.31 -17.93 -2.68
C PHE A 206 -7.98 -16.66 -2.16
N PHE A 207 -9.31 -16.59 -2.22
CA PHE A 207 -10.10 -15.48 -1.68
C PHE A 207 -10.82 -15.95 -0.43
N ASP A 208 -10.50 -15.37 0.72
CA ASP A 208 -11.01 -15.79 2.04
C ASP A 208 -12.45 -15.28 2.35
N GLY A 209 -13.11 -14.68 1.36
CA GLY A 209 -14.40 -14.00 1.50
C GLY A 209 -14.27 -12.49 1.72
N LYS A 210 -13.07 -12.00 2.07
CA LYS A 210 -12.77 -10.57 2.26
C LYS A 210 -11.62 -10.11 1.37
N ARG A 211 -10.52 -10.88 1.32
CA ARG A 211 -9.27 -10.52 0.65
C ARG A 211 -8.68 -11.70 -0.11
N PHE A 212 -7.88 -11.38 -1.11
CA PHE A 212 -7.08 -12.35 -1.85
C PHE A 212 -5.78 -12.64 -1.11
N TYR A 213 -5.25 -13.86 -1.30
CA TYR A 213 -3.94 -14.30 -0.80
C TYR A 213 -2.84 -13.25 -1.01
N GLY A 214 -2.74 -12.68 -2.23
CA GLY A 214 -1.72 -11.68 -2.53
C GLY A 214 -1.85 -10.39 -1.71
N GLU A 215 -3.07 -10.00 -1.33
CA GLU A 215 -3.32 -8.81 -0.50
C GLU A 215 -2.92 -9.08 0.95
N ASN A 216 -3.26 -10.26 1.49
CA ASN A 216 -2.88 -10.66 2.84
C ASN A 216 -1.36 -10.83 2.97
N LEU A 217 -0.73 -11.53 2.00
CA LEU A 217 0.72 -11.70 1.97
C LEU A 217 1.46 -10.36 1.94
N PHE A 218 0.96 -9.40 1.16
CA PHE A 218 1.56 -8.07 1.10
C PHE A 218 1.54 -7.36 2.46
N ASP A 219 0.43 -7.46 3.20
CA ASP A 219 0.34 -6.92 4.55
C ASP A 219 1.30 -7.63 5.51
N PHE A 220 1.43 -8.95 5.41
CA PHE A 220 2.39 -9.72 6.21
C PHE A 220 3.86 -9.38 5.89
N ILE A 221 4.20 -9.11 4.62
CA ILE A 221 5.54 -8.63 4.24
C ILE A 221 5.86 -7.33 4.98
N ARG A 222 4.93 -6.38 4.97
CA ARG A 222 5.13 -5.08 5.64
C ARG A 222 5.18 -5.20 7.15
N LEU A 223 4.31 -6.02 7.74
CA LEU A 223 4.37 -6.34 9.16
C LEU A 223 5.74 -6.94 9.51
N ALA A 224 6.25 -7.87 8.69
CA ALA A 224 7.54 -8.49 8.91
C ALA A 224 8.68 -7.46 8.92
N HIS A 225 8.66 -6.50 8.00
CA HIS A 225 9.65 -5.40 7.93
C HIS A 225 9.69 -4.53 9.20
N THR A 226 8.61 -4.45 9.99
CA THR A 226 8.60 -3.70 11.26
C THR A 226 9.22 -4.42 12.45
N VAL A 227 9.50 -5.72 12.30
CA VAL A 227 9.93 -6.56 13.42
C VAL A 227 11.43 -6.77 13.36
N ALA A 228 12.11 -6.18 14.34
CA ALA A 228 13.53 -6.35 14.55
C ALA A 228 13.89 -7.81 14.87
N VAL A 229 15.10 -8.21 14.50
CA VAL A 229 15.71 -9.48 14.91
C VAL A 229 16.96 -9.20 15.72
N GLU A 230 17.41 -10.19 16.50
CA GLU A 230 18.65 -10.07 17.26
C GLU A 230 19.82 -9.67 16.34
N GLY A 231 20.42 -8.50 16.61
CA GLY A 231 21.55 -7.96 15.84
C GLY A 231 21.18 -7.16 14.59
N GLN A 232 19.90 -7.00 14.22
CA GLN A 232 19.49 -6.16 13.07
C GLN A 232 18.26 -5.29 13.39
N PRO A 233 18.33 -3.96 13.13
CA PRO A 233 17.17 -3.09 13.27
C PRO A 233 16.07 -3.48 12.26
N PRO A 234 14.80 -3.12 12.54
CA PRO A 234 13.73 -3.36 11.59
C PRO A 234 13.93 -2.52 10.33
N LEU A 235 13.50 -3.04 9.18
CA LEU A 235 13.58 -2.33 7.89
C LEU A 235 12.61 -1.15 7.80
N LEU A 236 11.49 -1.24 8.51
CA LEU A 236 10.50 -0.18 8.63
C LEU A 236 10.24 0.13 10.11
N PRO A 237 9.98 1.40 10.47
CA PRO A 237 9.51 1.71 11.81
C PRO A 237 8.13 1.10 12.05
N GLN A 238 7.86 0.62 13.27
CA GLN A 238 6.51 0.25 13.66
C GLN A 238 5.63 1.51 13.70
N PRO A 239 4.46 1.53 13.04
CA PRO A 239 3.62 2.71 13.04
C PRO A 239 2.94 2.87 14.41
N ALA A 240 2.74 4.12 14.83
CA ALA A 240 1.85 4.40 15.96
C ALA A 240 0.38 4.11 15.57
N PRO A 241 -0.52 3.85 16.53
CA PRO A 241 -1.95 3.73 16.25
C PRO A 241 -2.49 4.92 15.47
N GLY A 242 -3.36 4.65 14.50
CA GLY A 242 -3.87 5.64 13.56
C GLY A 242 -2.91 6.03 12.44
N LEU A 243 -1.69 5.50 12.40
CA LEU A 243 -0.74 5.66 11.30
C LEU A 243 -0.58 4.35 10.54
N SER A 244 -0.40 4.47 9.22
CA SER A 244 -0.17 3.36 8.30
C SER A 244 1.31 3.24 7.95
N LEU A 245 1.69 2.03 7.53
CA LEU A 245 2.99 1.77 6.94
C LEU A 245 3.04 2.32 5.51
N VAL A 246 3.40 3.59 5.37
CA VAL A 246 3.81 4.17 4.10
C VAL A 246 5.30 3.89 3.91
N PRO A 247 5.74 3.28 2.80
CA PRO A 247 7.17 3.02 2.58
C PRO A 247 7.95 4.33 2.59
N PRO A 248 9.26 4.32 2.88
CA PRO A 248 10.07 5.52 2.72
C PRO A 248 10.06 6.03 1.26
N PRO A 249 10.38 7.31 1.03
CA PRO A 249 10.72 7.81 -0.30
C PRO A 249 11.73 6.90 -1.02
N SER A 250 11.57 6.72 -2.34
CA SER A 250 12.54 5.95 -3.12
C SER A 250 13.78 6.79 -3.39
N GLU A 251 14.96 6.18 -3.26
CA GLU A 251 16.23 6.81 -3.59
C GLU A 251 16.44 6.92 -5.11
N LEU A 252 17.31 7.85 -5.52
CA LEU A 252 17.74 7.96 -6.91
C LEU A 252 18.70 6.83 -7.27
N THR A 253 18.63 6.36 -8.52
CA THR A 253 19.53 5.30 -9.03
C THR A 253 20.48 5.80 -10.12
N ALA A 254 20.14 6.93 -10.75
CA ALA A 254 20.98 7.58 -11.75
C ALA A 254 22.35 7.94 -11.17
N GLN A 255 23.40 7.70 -11.96
CA GLN A 255 24.79 8.00 -11.58
C GLN A 255 25.45 9.07 -12.46
N GLY A 256 24.75 9.58 -13.47
CA GLY A 256 25.29 10.56 -14.41
C GLY A 256 25.47 11.96 -13.82
N GLU A 257 25.75 12.92 -14.71
CA GLU A 257 26.02 14.31 -14.36
C GLU A 257 24.82 15.02 -13.74
N PHE A 258 25.12 15.98 -12.86
CA PHE A 258 24.12 16.86 -12.26
C PHE A 258 23.83 18.07 -13.15
N PHE A 259 22.55 18.40 -13.22
CA PHE A 259 22.03 19.58 -13.89
C PHE A 259 21.07 20.30 -12.96
N ARG A 260 20.85 21.58 -13.25
CA ARG A 260 19.78 22.38 -12.69
C ARG A 260 18.81 22.78 -13.79
N VAL A 261 17.52 22.73 -13.50
CA VAL A 261 16.48 23.28 -14.38
C VAL A 261 16.64 24.81 -14.45
N ASP A 262 16.73 25.37 -15.67
CA ASP A 262 16.79 26.81 -15.94
C ASP A 262 15.74 27.16 -17.02
N THR A 263 14.57 27.58 -16.56
CA THR A 263 13.42 27.95 -17.39
C THR A 263 13.09 29.42 -17.29
N ARG A 264 13.24 30.05 -16.11
CA ARG A 264 12.93 31.46 -15.79
C ARG A 264 11.50 31.94 -16.12
N GLU A 265 10.61 31.05 -16.54
CA GLU A 265 9.26 31.38 -17.00
C GLU A 265 8.20 30.48 -16.37
N SER A 266 8.34 29.16 -16.52
CA SER A 266 7.35 28.19 -16.06
C SER A 266 7.98 26.84 -15.76
N PRO A 267 7.35 26.03 -14.88
CA PRO A 267 7.84 24.69 -14.56
C PRO A 267 8.14 23.84 -15.82
N LEU A 268 9.27 23.15 -15.80
CA LEU A 268 9.71 22.29 -16.89
C LEU A 268 8.90 20.99 -16.93
N ARG A 269 8.25 20.70 -18.06
CA ARG A 269 7.53 19.44 -18.27
C ARG A 269 8.50 18.27 -18.43
N MET A 270 8.45 17.35 -17.47
CA MET A 270 9.05 16.02 -17.59
C MET A 270 8.07 15.08 -18.28
N ARG A 271 8.59 14.25 -19.20
CA ARG A 271 7.78 13.43 -20.10
C ARG A 271 8.13 11.95 -20.00
N SER A 272 7.18 11.07 -20.30
CA SER A 272 7.42 9.63 -20.39
C SER A 272 8.22 9.22 -21.62
N GLU A 273 8.29 10.07 -22.65
CA GLU A 273 8.99 9.82 -23.92
C GLU A 273 9.81 11.04 -24.35
N PRO A 274 10.91 10.88 -25.10
CA PRO A 274 11.77 11.96 -25.58
C PRO A 274 11.15 12.69 -26.79
N ARG A 275 9.92 13.17 -26.64
CA ARG A 275 9.19 13.96 -27.65
C ARG A 275 8.10 14.79 -27.00
N LYS A 276 7.65 15.83 -27.70
CA LYS A 276 6.36 16.46 -27.39
C LYS A 276 5.25 15.58 -27.97
N SER A 277 4.25 15.26 -27.16
CA SER A 277 3.05 14.54 -27.61
C SER A 277 2.07 15.50 -28.30
N ASP A 278 1.08 14.94 -28.98
CA ASP A 278 -0.13 15.63 -29.43
C ASP A 278 -1.34 14.86 -28.87
N PRO A 279 -2.13 15.43 -27.94
CA PRO A 279 -1.99 16.77 -27.36
C PRO A 279 -0.75 16.91 -26.47
N PRO A 280 -0.20 18.13 -26.28
CA PRO A 280 1.09 18.36 -25.60
C PRO A 280 1.22 17.86 -24.15
N GLN A 281 0.10 17.55 -23.50
CA GLN A 281 0.06 17.05 -22.12
C GLN A 281 0.06 15.53 -22.04
N ALA A 282 -0.28 14.80 -23.11
CA ALA A 282 -0.57 13.36 -23.03
C ALA A 282 0.58 12.52 -22.45
N ASN A 283 1.82 12.92 -22.72
CA ASN A 283 3.02 12.25 -22.20
C ASN A 283 3.73 13.01 -21.07
N VAL A 284 3.11 14.03 -20.47
CA VAL A 284 3.68 14.77 -19.33
C VAL A 284 3.39 14.00 -18.04
N ILE A 285 4.44 13.71 -17.28
CA ILE A 285 4.35 12.93 -16.04
C ILE A 285 4.62 13.77 -14.79
N ALA A 286 5.33 14.90 -14.93
CA ALA A 286 5.58 15.85 -13.85
C ALA A 286 5.93 17.24 -14.40
N ASN A 287 5.84 18.24 -13.53
CA ASN A 287 6.29 19.61 -13.79
C ASN A 287 7.36 19.96 -12.75
N LEU A 288 8.60 20.15 -13.20
CA LEU A 288 9.73 20.44 -12.34
C LEU A 288 9.86 21.94 -12.11
N PRO A 289 9.99 22.41 -10.86
CA PRO A 289 10.25 23.81 -10.57
C PRO A 289 11.53 24.32 -11.23
N ASP A 290 11.57 25.63 -11.49
CA ASP A 290 12.82 26.29 -11.85
C ASP A 290 13.85 26.13 -10.73
N GLY A 291 15.11 25.86 -11.09
CA GLY A 291 16.15 25.56 -10.11
C GLY A 291 16.15 24.14 -9.56
N GLN A 292 15.19 23.27 -9.92
CA GLN A 292 15.18 21.88 -9.46
C GLN A 292 16.47 21.15 -9.91
N PRO A 293 17.22 20.52 -8.98
CA PRO A 293 18.36 19.70 -9.36
C PRO A 293 17.89 18.37 -9.94
N VAL A 294 18.53 17.93 -11.01
CA VAL A 294 18.25 16.65 -11.70
C VAL A 294 19.55 15.95 -12.03
N ARG A 295 19.52 14.62 -12.09
CA ARG A 295 20.68 13.80 -12.43
C ARG A 295 20.43 13.05 -13.73
N ALA A 296 21.35 13.12 -14.67
CA ALA A 296 21.20 12.40 -15.93
C ALA A 296 21.29 10.88 -15.70
N VAL A 297 20.43 10.12 -16.38
CA VAL A 297 20.47 8.65 -16.33
C VAL A 297 21.60 8.11 -17.20
N THR A 298 21.59 8.48 -18.48
CA THR A 298 22.62 8.05 -19.46
C THR A 298 23.41 9.22 -20.06
N GLY A 299 22.96 10.46 -19.86
CA GLY A 299 23.49 11.66 -20.51
C GLY A 299 23.19 11.78 -22.01
N LYS A 300 22.63 10.73 -22.64
CA LYS A 300 22.36 10.72 -24.08
C LYS A 300 21.17 11.60 -24.43
N VAL A 301 21.38 12.50 -25.39
CA VAL A 301 20.35 13.35 -25.96
C VAL A 301 19.59 12.59 -27.05
N ARG A 302 18.26 12.62 -27.01
CA ARG A 302 17.36 12.06 -28.03
C ARG A 302 16.30 13.10 -28.37
N ASN A 303 16.25 13.53 -29.64
CA ASN A 303 15.32 14.56 -30.11
C ASN A 303 15.34 15.87 -29.28
N GLY A 304 16.52 16.25 -28.77
CA GLY A 304 16.68 17.41 -27.88
C GLY A 304 16.18 17.19 -26.44
N PHE A 305 15.90 15.95 -26.04
CA PHE A 305 15.55 15.57 -24.67
C PHE A 305 16.66 14.73 -24.03
N VAL A 306 16.82 14.88 -22.71
CA VAL A 306 17.71 14.05 -21.88
C VAL A 306 16.86 13.31 -20.86
N GLU A 307 17.16 12.04 -20.63
CA GLU A 307 16.56 11.26 -19.54
C GLU A 307 17.21 11.62 -18.20
N VAL A 308 16.40 12.04 -17.23
CA VAL A 308 16.86 12.47 -15.91
C VAL A 308 16.05 11.82 -14.79
N GLU A 309 16.68 11.71 -13.63
CA GLU A 309 16.04 11.39 -12.34
C GLU A 309 16.12 12.58 -11.39
N THR A 310 15.11 12.72 -10.52
CA THR A 310 15.11 13.69 -9.42
C THR A 310 14.20 13.22 -8.28
N SER A 311 14.37 13.80 -7.09
CA SER A 311 13.42 13.70 -5.99
C SER A 311 12.69 15.03 -5.85
N LEU A 312 11.36 15.01 -5.96
CA LEU A 312 10.52 16.18 -5.77
C LEU A 312 9.56 15.93 -4.60
N ASN A 313 9.80 16.60 -3.46
CA ASN A 313 9.03 16.39 -2.22
C ASN A 313 8.91 14.90 -1.83
N GLY A 314 9.97 14.12 -2.03
CA GLY A 314 10.03 12.68 -1.72
C GLY A 314 9.53 11.76 -2.83
N ALA A 315 9.02 12.30 -3.94
CA ALA A 315 8.72 11.50 -5.12
C ALA A 315 9.96 11.33 -6.00
N LEU A 316 10.41 10.09 -6.17
CA LEU A 316 11.33 9.74 -7.26
C LEU A 316 10.61 9.90 -8.60
N LEU A 317 11.11 10.81 -9.43
CA LEU A 317 10.61 11.06 -10.77
C LEU A 317 11.71 10.74 -11.77
N ARG A 318 11.36 9.98 -12.81
CA ARG A 318 12.24 9.62 -13.91
C ARG A 318 11.54 9.86 -15.23
N GLY A 319 12.18 10.57 -16.14
CA GLY A 319 11.63 10.83 -17.46
C GLY A 319 12.52 11.73 -18.30
N PHE A 320 11.95 12.23 -19.40
CA PHE A 320 12.65 13.03 -20.40
C PHE A 320 12.31 14.51 -20.25
N VAL A 321 13.33 15.35 -20.22
CA VAL A 321 13.22 16.81 -20.18
C VAL A 321 13.98 17.43 -21.34
N ALA A 322 13.54 18.60 -21.82
CA ALA A 322 14.21 19.25 -22.95
C ALA A 322 15.58 19.81 -22.51
N GLN A 323 16.64 19.41 -23.19
CA GLN A 323 18.04 19.70 -22.83
C GLN A 323 18.32 21.20 -22.72
N LYS A 324 17.70 22.01 -23.58
CA LYS A 324 17.90 23.47 -23.61
C LYS A 324 17.50 24.20 -22.31
N PHE A 325 16.79 23.52 -21.41
CA PHE A 325 16.42 24.05 -20.08
C PHE A 325 17.22 23.40 -18.96
N LEU A 326 18.32 22.72 -19.28
CA LEU A 326 19.26 22.16 -18.32
C LEU A 326 20.58 22.91 -18.41
N VAL A 327 21.09 23.30 -17.24
CA VAL A 327 22.44 23.85 -17.08
C VAL A 327 23.22 22.89 -16.21
N ALA A 328 24.42 22.48 -16.64
CA ALA A 328 25.28 21.62 -15.82
C ALA A 328 25.60 22.32 -14.49
N ASP A 329 25.52 21.59 -13.39
CA ASP A 329 25.75 22.13 -12.05
C ASP A 329 26.61 21.16 -11.24
N SER A 330 27.93 21.35 -11.32
CA SER A 330 28.90 20.54 -10.59
C SER A 330 28.97 20.84 -9.10
N THR A 331 28.22 21.84 -8.61
CA THR A 331 28.18 22.18 -7.18
C THR A 331 27.18 21.29 -6.43
N VAL A 332 26.20 20.73 -7.14
CA VAL A 332 25.26 19.74 -6.60
C VAL A 332 25.97 18.41 -6.43
N GLN A 333 26.08 17.95 -5.19
CA GLN A 333 26.66 16.65 -4.86
C GLN A 333 25.60 15.57 -4.67
N ASP A 334 24.37 15.97 -4.29
CA ASP A 334 23.23 15.09 -4.07
C ASP A 334 21.91 15.83 -4.29
N ILE A 335 20.83 15.08 -4.55
CA ILE A 335 19.46 15.59 -4.64
C ILE A 335 18.71 15.14 -3.37
N PRO A 336 18.40 16.07 -2.44
CA PRO A 336 17.76 15.72 -1.18
C PRO A 336 16.46 14.94 -1.35
N VAL A 337 16.37 13.82 -0.65
CA VAL A 337 15.16 13.02 -0.55
C VAL A 337 14.36 13.48 0.66
N VAL A 338 13.30 14.23 0.42
CA VAL A 338 12.45 14.79 1.49
C VAL A 338 11.67 13.66 2.16
N SER A 339 11.97 13.43 3.45
CA SER A 339 11.16 12.61 4.34
C SER A 339 10.23 13.51 5.15
N PRO A 340 8.93 13.17 5.28
CA PRO A 340 8.00 13.99 6.03
C PRO A 340 8.29 13.88 7.54
N SER A 341 8.00 14.94 8.28
CA SER A 341 8.03 14.94 9.74
C SER A 341 6.97 13.99 10.30
N ALA A 342 7.33 13.24 11.34
CA ALA A 342 6.39 12.34 12.02
C ALA A 342 5.34 13.10 12.85
N LEU A 343 5.66 14.30 13.31
CA LEU A 343 4.77 15.14 14.11
C LEU A 343 4.71 16.56 13.52
N PRO A 344 3.53 17.21 13.52
CA PRO A 344 3.41 18.61 13.17
C PRO A 344 4.27 19.53 14.05
N PRO A 345 4.67 20.70 13.56
CA PRO A 345 5.40 21.69 14.36
C PRO A 345 4.60 22.11 15.59
N ALA A 346 5.24 22.11 16.76
CA ALA A 346 4.68 22.59 18.02
C ALA A 346 4.93 24.08 18.28
N SER A 347 5.84 24.70 17.51
CA SER A 347 6.19 26.12 17.58
C SER A 347 6.43 26.69 16.19
N GLY A 348 6.44 28.02 16.07
CA GLY A 348 6.61 28.70 14.79
C GLY A 348 5.38 28.55 13.89
N ILE A 349 5.57 27.99 12.68
CA ILE A 349 4.49 27.78 11.71
C ILE A 349 3.72 26.50 12.11
N VAL A 350 2.76 26.69 13.01
CA VAL A 350 1.95 25.60 13.58
C VAL A 350 0.63 25.38 12.84
N ALA A 351 0.05 24.20 13.01
CA ALA A 351 -1.30 23.89 12.57
C ALA A 351 -2.31 24.90 13.16
N VAL A 352 -3.30 25.28 12.36
CA VAL A 352 -4.40 26.15 12.79
C VAL A 352 -5.76 25.62 12.37
N SER A 353 -6.75 25.84 13.23
CA SER A 353 -8.16 25.63 12.94
C SER A 353 -8.92 26.94 13.16
N MET A 354 -9.97 27.17 12.37
CA MET A 354 -10.81 28.35 12.54
C MET A 354 -11.48 28.33 13.93
N PRO A 355 -11.28 29.36 14.79
CA PRO A 355 -11.94 29.41 16.09
C PRO A 355 -13.45 29.41 15.96
N ARG A 356 -14.12 28.76 16.91
CA ARG A 356 -15.58 28.66 16.96
C ARG A 356 -16.12 29.26 18.25
N LYS A 357 -17.32 29.85 18.15
CA LYS A 357 -18.07 30.23 19.35
C LYS A 357 -18.51 28.95 20.10
N PRO A 358 -18.55 28.97 21.45
CA PRO A 358 -19.06 27.84 22.22
C PRO A 358 -20.46 27.41 21.77
N GLY A 359 -20.71 26.10 21.74
CA GLY A 359 -22.01 25.52 21.35
C GLY A 359 -22.32 25.49 19.86
N VAL A 360 -21.49 26.09 18.99
CA VAL A 360 -21.72 26.06 17.54
C VAL A 360 -21.33 24.71 16.95
N MET A 361 -22.30 24.09 16.26
CA MET A 361 -22.14 22.84 15.53
C MET A 361 -21.96 23.11 14.03
N THR A 362 -20.97 22.48 13.42
CA THR A 362 -20.74 22.47 11.97
C THR A 362 -21.03 21.07 11.48
N ARG A 363 -22.09 20.96 10.66
CA ARG A 363 -22.65 19.68 10.25
C ARG A 363 -22.48 19.42 8.76
N ARG A 364 -22.53 18.16 8.35
CA ARG A 364 -22.57 17.74 6.93
C ARG A 364 -23.86 18.20 6.24
N ILE A 365 -24.95 18.33 7.01
CA ILE A 365 -26.26 18.75 6.50
C ILE A 365 -26.36 20.26 6.26
N ASP A 366 -25.42 21.04 6.79
CA ASP A 366 -25.35 22.48 6.61
C ASP A 366 -24.50 22.83 5.39
N PHE A 367 -24.60 24.07 4.92
CA PHE A 367 -23.70 24.55 3.88
C PHE A 367 -22.28 24.72 4.40
N ALA A 368 -21.32 24.48 3.51
CA ALA A 368 -19.92 24.55 3.85
C ALA A 368 -19.47 25.99 4.19
N GLY A 369 -18.57 26.09 5.17
CA GLY A 369 -17.93 27.33 5.61
C GLY A 369 -16.49 27.07 6.05
N ALA A 370 -15.88 28.02 6.78
CA ALA A 370 -14.49 27.96 7.21
C ALA A 370 -14.21 26.98 8.36
N HIS A 371 -15.25 26.50 9.06
CA HIS A 371 -15.11 25.58 10.18
C HIS A 371 -15.06 24.11 9.75
N SER A 372 -14.23 23.33 10.45
CA SER A 372 -14.22 21.87 10.40
C SER A 372 -15.49 21.29 11.03
N LEU A 373 -15.85 20.06 10.65
CA LEU A 373 -16.94 19.33 11.29
C LEU A 373 -16.66 19.08 12.78
N ASN A 374 -17.72 19.02 13.59
CA ASN A 374 -17.65 18.64 15.00
C ASN A 374 -18.90 17.87 15.48
N GLU A 375 -19.54 17.15 14.57
CA GLU A 375 -20.70 16.31 14.90
C GLU A 375 -20.34 15.24 15.94
N ALA A 376 -21.32 14.77 16.70
CA ALA A 376 -21.14 13.60 17.55
C ALA A 376 -20.93 12.33 16.69
N ASN A 377 -20.22 11.34 17.24
CA ASN A 377 -20.01 10.03 16.61
C ASN A 377 -19.35 10.10 15.22
N MET A 378 -18.43 11.04 15.03
CA MET A 378 -17.57 11.08 13.85
C MET A 378 -16.63 9.87 13.87
N PRO A 379 -16.61 9.02 12.82
CA PRO A 379 -15.64 7.94 12.74
C PRO A 379 -14.23 8.50 12.64
N GLN A 380 -13.27 7.76 13.17
CA GLN A 380 -11.86 8.14 13.16
C GLN A 380 -11.00 6.97 12.69
N ARG A 381 -9.82 7.30 12.16
CA ARG A 381 -8.78 6.32 11.85
C ARG A 381 -7.84 6.18 13.05
N LEU A 382 -7.95 5.09 13.80
CA LEU A 382 -7.25 4.82 15.06
C LEU A 382 -6.59 3.43 15.11
N GLY A 383 -6.83 2.59 14.11
CA GLY A 383 -6.35 1.21 14.04
C GLY A 383 -4.82 1.09 14.09
N ASP A 384 -4.34 -0.08 14.48
CA ASP A 384 -2.93 -0.44 14.58
C ASP A 384 -2.49 -1.45 13.49
N SER A 385 -3.40 -1.77 12.57
CA SER A 385 -3.18 -2.71 11.48
C SER A 385 -3.72 -2.15 10.17
N ALA A 386 -3.17 -2.59 9.04
CA ALA A 386 -3.65 -2.15 7.74
C ALA A 386 -5.14 -2.50 7.52
N ASP A 387 -5.63 -3.64 8.07
CA ASP A 387 -7.03 -4.03 7.99
C ASP A 387 -7.96 -3.08 8.76
N SER A 388 -7.64 -2.77 10.02
CA SER A 388 -8.44 -1.84 10.82
C SER A 388 -8.42 -0.43 10.24
N LEU A 389 -7.25 0.06 9.81
CA LEU A 389 -7.14 1.37 9.18
C LEU A 389 -7.95 1.49 7.88
N ARG A 390 -7.95 0.46 7.02
CA ARG A 390 -8.79 0.43 5.81
C ARG A 390 -10.28 0.46 6.13
N ALA A 391 -10.70 -0.34 7.12
CA ALA A 391 -12.10 -0.39 7.54
C ALA A 391 -12.58 0.95 8.10
N GLU A 392 -11.73 1.63 8.87
CA GLU A 392 -12.01 2.96 9.41
C GLU A 392 -12.05 4.04 8.32
N LEU A 393 -11.14 4.01 7.35
CA LEU A 393 -11.20 4.89 6.18
C LEU A 393 -12.50 4.68 5.38
N ALA A 394 -12.94 3.43 5.21
CA ALA A 394 -14.22 3.13 4.59
C ALA A 394 -15.39 3.69 5.42
N ALA A 395 -15.35 3.54 6.75
CA ALA A 395 -16.36 4.10 7.65
C ALA A 395 -16.40 5.64 7.58
N ILE A 396 -15.25 6.31 7.44
CA ILE A 396 -15.17 7.77 7.22
C ILE A 396 -15.85 8.15 5.90
N VAL A 397 -15.54 7.45 4.81
CA VAL A 397 -16.14 7.71 3.48
C VAL A 397 -17.65 7.48 3.51
N ASP A 398 -18.10 6.40 4.15
CA ASP A 398 -19.52 6.08 4.31
C ASP A 398 -20.26 7.04 5.21
N TRP A 399 -19.61 7.55 6.25
CA TRP A 399 -20.17 8.60 7.08
C TRP A 399 -20.27 9.89 6.28
N LEU A 400 -19.18 10.40 5.69
CA LEU A 400 -19.22 11.63 4.90
C LEU A 400 -20.28 11.57 3.79
N ALA A 401 -20.49 10.39 3.18
CA ALA A 401 -21.56 10.09 2.20
C ALA A 401 -21.77 11.25 1.22
N VAL A 402 -20.70 11.56 0.50
CA VAL A 402 -20.57 12.78 -0.31
C VAL A 402 -21.67 12.95 -1.36
N GLU A 403 -22.24 11.85 -1.86
CA GLU A 403 -23.33 11.86 -2.83
C GLU A 403 -24.72 12.05 -2.22
N LYS A 404 -24.88 11.92 -0.89
CA LYS A 404 -26.18 12.02 -0.23
C LYS A 404 -26.70 13.47 -0.34
N PRO A 405 -27.86 13.72 -0.98
CA PRO A 405 -28.35 15.09 -1.20
C PRO A 405 -28.56 15.89 0.09
N ALA A 406 -28.88 15.20 1.19
CA ALA A 406 -29.03 15.83 2.51
C ALA A 406 -27.72 16.40 3.07
N HIS A 407 -26.55 15.92 2.62
CA HIS A 407 -25.24 16.40 3.06
C HIS A 407 -24.81 17.62 2.25
N LYS A 408 -25.54 18.73 2.44
CA LYS A 408 -25.41 20.00 1.68
C LYS A 408 -23.99 20.58 1.68
N ARG A 409 -23.15 20.20 2.64
CA ARG A 409 -21.75 20.63 2.73
C ARG A 409 -20.94 20.24 1.49
N TYR A 410 -21.31 19.15 0.83
CA TYR A 410 -20.57 18.62 -0.32
C TYR A 410 -21.29 18.78 -1.65
N GLN A 411 -22.58 19.15 -1.63
CA GLN A 411 -23.37 19.21 -2.85
C GLN A 411 -22.97 20.41 -3.71
N PRO A 412 -22.69 20.20 -5.01
CA PRO A 412 -22.41 21.31 -5.92
C PRO A 412 -23.63 22.25 -6.00
N ARG A 413 -23.37 23.55 -6.05
CA ARG A 413 -24.42 24.58 -6.20
C ARG A 413 -23.85 25.84 -6.83
N ASP A 414 -24.63 26.53 -7.66
CA ASP A 414 -24.27 27.85 -8.22
C ASP A 414 -22.90 27.87 -8.94
N GLY A 415 -22.54 26.77 -9.60
CA GLY A 415 -21.23 26.60 -10.26
C GLY A 415 -20.04 26.36 -9.30
N LEU A 416 -20.31 26.24 -8.00
CA LEU A 416 -19.33 25.92 -6.95
C LEU A 416 -19.28 24.41 -6.68
N THR A 417 -18.07 23.93 -6.39
CA THR A 417 -17.78 22.54 -5.97
C THR A 417 -16.97 22.56 -4.68
N PHE A 418 -17.12 21.54 -3.84
CA PHE A 418 -16.61 21.54 -2.47
C PHE A 418 -15.57 20.43 -2.21
N CYS A 419 -14.81 20.09 -3.24
CA CYS A 419 -13.81 19.03 -3.22
C CYS A 419 -12.71 19.26 -2.17
N ASN A 420 -12.25 20.50 -2.01
CA ASN A 420 -11.30 20.91 -0.98
C ASN A 420 -11.85 20.72 0.44
N ILE A 421 -13.14 21.00 0.65
CA ILE A 421 -13.79 20.87 1.96
C ILE A 421 -14.00 19.40 2.30
N TYR A 422 -14.44 18.61 1.32
CA TYR A 422 -14.55 17.16 1.47
C TYR A 422 -13.20 16.52 1.82
N CYS A 423 -12.14 16.84 1.09
CA CYS A 423 -10.81 16.31 1.40
C CYS A 423 -10.28 16.81 2.75
N HIS A 424 -10.56 18.05 3.15
CA HIS A 424 -10.26 18.52 4.51
C HIS A 424 -10.97 17.66 5.57
N ASP A 425 -12.28 17.46 5.45
CA ASP A 425 -13.05 16.69 6.43
C ASP A 425 -12.59 15.21 6.45
N TYR A 426 -12.33 14.61 5.29
CA TYR A 426 -11.75 13.26 5.17
C TYR A 426 -10.41 13.15 5.88
N CYS A 427 -9.48 14.07 5.61
CA CYS A 427 -8.16 14.06 6.23
C CYS A 427 -8.24 14.30 7.75
N MET A 428 -9.08 15.24 8.19
CA MET A 428 -9.28 15.53 9.62
C MET A 428 -9.79 14.30 10.38
N LEU A 429 -10.78 13.60 9.84
CA LEU A 429 -11.29 12.35 10.43
C LEU A 429 -10.27 11.21 10.38
N ALA A 430 -9.40 11.21 9.36
CA ALA A 430 -8.32 10.24 9.22
C ALA A 430 -7.06 10.59 10.02
N GLY A 431 -7.06 11.68 10.81
CA GLY A 431 -5.92 12.11 11.61
C GLY A 431 -4.77 12.76 10.82
N ALA A 432 -5.00 13.14 9.56
CA ALA A 432 -4.01 13.82 8.72
C ALA A 432 -4.34 15.32 8.61
N TYR A 433 -3.39 16.19 8.97
CA TYR A 433 -3.65 17.64 8.91
C TYR A 433 -3.64 18.14 7.46
N LEU A 434 -4.79 18.60 6.98
CA LEU A 434 -4.94 19.35 5.72
C LEU A 434 -5.77 20.61 6.07
N PRO A 435 -5.28 21.84 5.86
CA PRO A 435 -5.93 23.02 6.44
C PRO A 435 -7.23 23.40 5.74
N ARG A 436 -8.29 23.67 6.51
CA ARG A 436 -9.50 24.34 5.97
C ARG A 436 -9.31 25.85 5.82
N ALA A 437 -8.63 26.42 6.81
CA ALA A 437 -8.14 27.78 6.82
C ALA A 437 -6.64 27.75 7.16
N TRP A 438 -5.89 28.70 6.63
CA TRP A 438 -4.44 28.80 6.85
C TRP A 438 -4.02 30.23 7.12
N TRP A 439 -2.86 30.38 7.74
CA TRP A 439 -2.22 31.65 8.00
C TRP A 439 -2.01 32.47 6.73
N THR A 440 -2.27 33.78 6.81
CA THR A 440 -1.88 34.73 5.77
C THR A 440 -0.36 34.87 5.73
N GLU A 441 0.18 35.38 4.63
CA GLU A 441 1.61 35.53 4.41
C GLU A 441 2.26 36.41 5.50
N LYS A 442 1.57 37.49 5.91
CA LYS A 442 2.00 38.36 7.03
C LYS A 442 2.00 37.61 8.37
N ALA A 443 1.00 36.77 8.62
CA ALA A 443 0.94 35.94 9.82
C ALA A 443 2.09 34.92 9.84
N LEU A 444 2.40 34.29 8.70
CA LEU A 444 3.51 33.34 8.56
C LEU A 444 4.87 33.99 8.89
N ILE A 445 5.14 35.20 8.39
CA ILE A 445 6.37 35.96 8.74
C ILE A 445 6.45 36.24 10.24
N THR A 446 5.31 36.53 10.87
CA THR A 446 5.26 36.80 12.31
C THR A 446 5.53 35.53 13.11
N LEU A 447 4.89 34.42 12.72
CA LEU A 447 5.10 33.10 13.33
C LEU A 447 6.53 32.59 13.16
N SER A 448 7.16 32.81 12.00
CA SER A 448 8.54 32.38 11.75
C SER A 448 9.57 33.11 12.62
N GLN A 449 9.20 34.26 13.20
CA GLN A 449 9.99 34.99 14.19
C GLN A 449 9.73 34.52 15.63
N GLY A 450 8.94 33.45 15.82
CA GLY A 450 8.55 32.96 17.15
C GLY A 450 7.52 33.84 17.86
N LYS A 451 6.92 34.82 17.17
CA LYS A 451 5.89 35.70 17.76
C LYS A 451 4.51 35.06 17.65
N PRO A 452 3.67 35.15 18.69
CA PRO A 452 2.31 34.62 18.64
C PRO A 452 1.44 35.39 17.64
N VAL A 453 0.51 34.70 17.00
CA VAL A 453 -0.48 35.29 16.09
C VAL A 453 -1.87 34.79 16.46
N GLU A 454 -2.80 35.72 16.64
CA GLU A 454 -4.20 35.39 16.92
C GLU A 454 -4.91 34.89 15.64
N PRO A 455 -5.68 33.80 15.68
CA PRO A 455 -6.40 33.24 14.52
C PRO A 455 -7.69 34.02 14.19
N LEU A 456 -7.61 34.98 13.28
CA LEU A 456 -8.68 35.91 12.91
C LEU A 456 -8.97 35.80 11.40
N ILE A 457 -10.17 35.34 11.03
CA ILE A 457 -10.58 35.20 9.62
C ILE A 457 -10.57 36.54 8.90
N GLY A 458 -9.98 36.57 7.69
CA GLY A 458 -9.82 37.77 6.88
C GLY A 458 -8.60 38.63 7.24
N THR A 459 -8.02 38.47 8.44
CA THR A 459 -6.85 39.24 8.90
C THR A 459 -5.60 38.38 8.94
N THR A 460 -5.62 37.33 9.75
CA THR A 460 -4.48 36.41 9.94
C THR A 460 -4.78 35.02 9.39
N LEU A 461 -6.06 34.70 9.12
CA LEU A 461 -6.49 33.46 8.48
C LEU A 461 -7.22 33.72 7.17
N ARG A 462 -7.02 32.82 6.20
CA ARG A 462 -7.79 32.74 4.95
C ARG A 462 -8.29 31.33 4.68
N GLU A 463 -9.42 31.23 4.01
CA GLU A 463 -9.95 29.94 3.56
C GLU A 463 -9.09 29.34 2.44
N MET A 464 -8.89 28.02 2.49
CA MET A 464 -8.05 27.30 1.53
C MET A 464 -8.90 26.73 0.39
N ARG A 465 -8.67 27.20 -0.85
CA ARG A 465 -9.22 26.58 -2.07
C ARG A 465 -8.30 25.43 -2.52
N ALA A 466 -8.75 24.60 -3.46
CA ALA A 466 -7.93 23.52 -4.01
C ALA A 466 -6.57 23.99 -4.58
N ASN A 467 -6.51 25.16 -5.21
CA ASN A 467 -5.25 25.76 -5.68
C ASN A 467 -4.31 26.14 -4.53
N ASP A 468 -4.88 26.60 -3.41
CA ASP A 468 -4.12 26.99 -2.22
C ASP A 468 -3.61 25.73 -1.50
N LEU A 469 -4.42 24.67 -1.43
CA LEU A 469 -4.01 23.37 -0.89
C LEU A 469 -2.88 22.73 -1.68
N PHE A 470 -2.86 22.86 -3.02
CA PHE A 470 -1.73 22.39 -3.83
C PHE A 470 -0.42 23.06 -3.39
N ARG A 471 -0.44 24.38 -3.21
CA ARG A 471 0.74 25.15 -2.78
C ARG A 471 1.11 24.83 -1.33
N TRP A 472 0.12 24.74 -0.45
CA TRP A 472 0.34 24.38 0.95
C TRP A 472 0.99 23.01 1.10
N LEU A 473 0.51 21.99 0.38
CA LEU A 473 1.13 20.67 0.40
C LEU A 473 2.57 20.72 -0.10
N ARG A 474 2.85 21.49 -1.16
CA ARG A 474 4.20 21.67 -1.68
C ARG A 474 5.13 22.35 -0.67
N ASP A 475 4.67 23.42 -0.03
CA ASP A 475 5.51 24.34 0.73
C ASP A 475 5.61 23.95 2.22
N PHE A 476 4.55 23.36 2.79
CA PHE A 476 4.46 22.99 4.20
C PHE A 476 4.12 21.51 4.43
N GLY A 477 3.59 20.80 3.43
CA GLY A 477 3.14 19.42 3.58
C GLY A 477 4.16 18.49 4.27
N PRO A 478 5.45 18.51 3.90
CA PRO A 478 6.49 17.72 4.58
C PRO A 478 6.56 17.92 6.09
N ASP A 479 6.39 19.15 6.60
CA ASP A 479 6.39 19.43 8.03
C ASP A 479 5.15 18.86 8.75
N PHE A 480 4.09 18.58 7.99
CA PHE A 480 2.82 18.05 8.46
C PHE A 480 2.56 16.60 8.03
N GLY A 481 3.61 15.81 7.81
CA GLY A 481 3.47 14.37 7.53
C GLY A 481 3.20 14.00 6.08
N TRP A 482 3.07 14.98 5.17
CA TRP A 482 2.77 14.73 3.76
C TRP A 482 4.03 14.64 2.91
N ARG A 483 4.02 13.73 1.95
CA ARG A 483 5.03 13.68 0.88
C ARG A 483 4.43 13.33 -0.46
N GLN A 484 5.13 13.66 -1.54
CA GLN A 484 4.71 13.23 -2.87
C GLN A 484 5.09 11.77 -3.15
N THR A 485 4.37 11.18 -4.10
CA THR A 485 4.72 9.89 -4.72
C THR A 485 4.70 9.99 -6.24
N GLY A 486 5.58 9.23 -6.90
CA GLY A 486 5.81 9.37 -8.34
C GLY A 486 4.82 8.63 -9.25
N THR A 487 4.03 7.68 -8.73
CA THR A 487 3.11 6.88 -9.55
C THR A 487 1.76 6.67 -8.88
N LEU A 488 0.72 6.49 -9.70
CA LEU A 488 -0.61 6.11 -9.22
C LEU A 488 -0.62 4.76 -8.51
N SER A 489 0.25 3.83 -8.92
CA SER A 489 0.37 2.52 -8.28
C SER A 489 0.84 2.66 -6.84
N LYS A 490 1.88 3.46 -6.59
CA LYS A 490 2.34 3.77 -5.22
C LYS A 490 1.27 4.52 -4.42
N LEU A 491 0.54 5.45 -5.06
CA LEU A 491 -0.55 6.20 -4.43
C LEU A 491 -1.70 5.28 -3.97
N GLN A 492 -2.21 4.44 -4.87
CA GLN A 492 -3.28 3.49 -4.55
C GLN A 492 -2.82 2.46 -3.52
N GLN A 493 -1.57 2.01 -3.61
CA GLN A 493 -1.01 1.07 -2.64
C GLN A 493 -0.92 1.69 -1.24
N ALA A 494 -0.54 2.96 -1.11
CA ALA A 494 -0.56 3.64 0.19
C ALA A 494 -1.98 3.71 0.77
N ALA A 495 -2.99 4.05 -0.05
CA ALA A 495 -4.39 4.00 0.38
C ALA A 495 -4.82 2.59 0.79
N ASN A 496 -4.46 1.57 0.01
CA ASN A 496 -4.72 0.16 0.34
C ASN A 496 -3.98 -0.32 1.59
N GLN A 497 -3.09 0.47 2.17
CA GLN A 497 -2.38 0.14 3.41
C GLN A 497 -2.94 0.92 4.61
N GLY A 498 -4.06 1.62 4.40
CA GLY A 498 -4.70 2.43 5.43
C GLY A 498 -4.16 3.85 5.51
N GLY A 499 -3.30 4.28 4.58
CA GLY A 499 -2.76 5.65 4.52
C GLY A 499 -3.73 6.63 3.87
N VAL A 500 -3.52 7.92 4.12
CA VAL A 500 -4.31 8.99 3.50
C VAL A 500 -3.64 9.41 2.20
N ALA A 501 -4.38 9.38 1.10
CA ALA A 501 -3.85 9.62 -0.24
C ALA A 501 -4.70 10.66 -1.00
N LEU A 502 -4.06 11.61 -1.67
CA LEU A 502 -4.71 12.71 -2.39
C LEU A 502 -4.14 12.88 -3.79
N ILE A 503 -4.99 13.24 -4.75
CA ILE A 503 -4.56 13.84 -6.02
C ILE A 503 -5.01 15.28 -6.02
N VAL A 504 -4.08 16.20 -6.29
CA VAL A 504 -4.36 17.65 -6.29
C VAL A 504 -3.87 18.25 -7.60
N ALA A 505 -4.71 19.03 -8.26
CA ALA A 505 -4.36 19.76 -9.48
C ALA A 505 -4.73 21.25 -9.39
N ARG A 506 -3.77 22.10 -9.76
CA ARG A 506 -3.88 23.56 -9.72
C ARG A 506 -4.30 24.11 -11.07
N ARG A 507 -5.27 25.02 -11.13
CA ARG A 507 -5.66 25.70 -12.39
C ARG A 507 -4.57 26.64 -12.89
N LYS A 508 -4.45 26.74 -14.22
CA LYS A 508 -3.68 27.81 -14.89
C LYS A 508 -4.34 29.16 -14.75
N ALA A 509 -5.63 29.22 -15.09
CA ALA A 509 -6.39 30.47 -15.08
C ALA A 509 -6.62 30.95 -13.64
N GLU A 510 -6.26 32.20 -13.39
CA GLU A 510 -6.55 32.87 -12.12
C GLU A 510 -8.06 32.97 -11.88
N GLY A 511 -8.47 32.95 -10.61
CA GLY A 511 -9.88 32.96 -10.22
C GLY A 511 -10.65 31.64 -10.45
N LYS A 512 -10.10 30.67 -11.21
CA LYS A 512 -10.72 29.34 -11.38
C LYS A 512 -10.27 28.34 -10.33
N SER A 513 -11.19 27.51 -9.85
CA SER A 513 -10.92 26.49 -8.83
C SER A 513 -10.13 25.31 -9.39
N GLY A 514 -9.07 24.93 -8.69
CA GLY A 514 -8.39 23.64 -8.82
C GLY A 514 -9.31 22.46 -8.48
N HIS A 515 -8.76 21.26 -8.51
CA HIS A 515 -9.50 20.06 -8.10
C HIS A 515 -8.64 19.17 -7.21
N ILE A 516 -9.29 18.54 -6.24
CA ILE A 516 -8.64 17.65 -5.27
C ILE A 516 -9.58 16.48 -4.98
N VAL A 517 -9.03 15.27 -4.87
CA VAL A 517 -9.80 14.07 -4.56
C VAL A 517 -9.05 13.22 -3.54
N ALA A 518 -9.80 12.48 -2.73
CA ALA A 518 -9.24 11.42 -1.91
C ALA A 518 -9.11 10.15 -2.75
N VAL A 519 -7.96 9.48 -2.65
CA VAL A 519 -7.78 8.10 -3.10
C VAL A 519 -8.05 7.19 -1.92
N VAL A 520 -8.97 6.25 -2.09
CA VAL A 520 -9.51 5.41 -1.01
C VAL A 520 -9.10 3.95 -1.20
N PRO A 521 -9.07 3.14 -0.12
CA PRO A 521 -8.72 1.73 -0.22
C PRO A 521 -9.64 0.97 -1.19
N GLU A 522 -9.06 0.06 -1.97
CA GLU A 522 -9.82 -0.88 -2.79
C GLU A 522 -10.61 -1.86 -1.92
N THR A 523 -11.76 -2.30 -2.42
CA THR A 523 -12.63 -3.30 -1.79
C THR A 523 -12.81 -4.51 -2.71
N ALA A 524 -13.47 -5.55 -2.20
CA ALA A 524 -13.85 -6.69 -3.03
C ALA A 524 -14.70 -6.29 -4.26
N GLN A 525 -15.50 -5.22 -4.16
CA GLN A 525 -16.43 -4.78 -5.20
C GLN A 525 -15.93 -3.61 -6.03
N LYS A 526 -15.02 -2.77 -5.48
CA LYS A 526 -14.53 -1.54 -6.11
C LYS A 526 -13.01 -1.51 -6.13
N SER A 527 -12.42 -1.30 -7.30
CA SER A 527 -10.97 -1.31 -7.48
C SER A 527 -10.51 -0.23 -8.43
N ALA A 528 -9.23 0.13 -8.31
CA ALA A 528 -8.52 0.91 -9.30
C ALA A 528 -8.43 0.15 -10.63
N ARG A 529 -8.43 0.89 -11.73
CA ARG A 529 -8.20 0.33 -13.06
C ARG A 529 -6.71 0.26 -13.33
N ARG A 530 -6.27 -0.88 -13.88
CA ARG A 530 -4.88 -1.17 -14.23
C ARG A 530 -4.70 -1.42 -15.72
N ASP A 531 -3.50 -1.19 -16.23
CA ASP A 531 -3.11 -1.53 -17.59
C ASP A 531 -2.67 -3.02 -17.74
N ALA A 532 -2.12 -3.36 -18.90
CA ALA A 532 -1.65 -4.72 -19.17
C ALA A 532 -0.46 -5.15 -18.29
N ASN A 533 0.33 -4.20 -17.79
CA ASN A 533 1.48 -4.40 -16.93
C ASN A 533 1.10 -4.39 -15.44
N GLY A 534 -0.17 -4.14 -15.11
CA GLY A 534 -0.64 -4.04 -13.74
C GLY A 534 -0.49 -2.67 -13.10
N GLU A 535 -0.02 -1.67 -13.85
CA GLU A 535 0.13 -0.31 -13.36
C GLU A 535 -1.23 0.37 -13.26
N VAL A 536 -1.46 1.09 -12.16
CA VAL A 536 -2.70 1.83 -11.97
C VAL A 536 -2.77 2.98 -12.97
N VAL A 537 -3.85 3.01 -13.75
CA VAL A 537 -4.15 4.09 -14.71
C VAL A 537 -5.34 4.96 -14.29
N ALA A 538 -6.16 4.47 -13.36
CA ALA A 538 -7.21 5.25 -12.70
C ALA A 538 -7.40 4.74 -11.27
N PRO A 539 -6.96 5.48 -10.24
CA PRO A 539 -7.09 5.04 -8.85
C PRO A 539 -8.55 5.12 -8.41
N LEU A 540 -8.91 4.33 -7.39
CA LEU A 540 -10.20 4.39 -6.75
C LEU A 540 -10.28 5.66 -5.90
N GLN A 541 -11.25 6.51 -6.22
CA GLN A 541 -11.38 7.85 -5.66
C GLN A 541 -12.71 8.01 -4.92
N SER A 542 -12.73 9.03 -4.07
CA SER A 542 -13.92 9.60 -3.46
C SER A 542 -13.90 11.12 -3.67
N GLN A 543 -15.00 11.72 -4.13
CA GLN A 543 -14.99 13.15 -4.48
C GLN A 543 -16.30 13.91 -4.24
N ALA A 544 -16.15 15.20 -3.90
CA ALA A 544 -17.18 16.23 -3.90
C ALA A 544 -16.97 17.23 -5.06
N GLY A 545 -17.12 16.75 -6.30
CA GLY A 545 -16.85 17.53 -7.51
C GLY A 545 -18.11 18.03 -8.21
N ALA A 546 -18.03 18.16 -9.54
CA ALA A 546 -19.22 18.38 -10.37
C ALA A 546 -20.19 17.18 -10.31
N ARG A 547 -19.66 15.98 -10.09
CA ARG A 547 -20.41 14.76 -9.77
C ARG A 547 -19.82 14.13 -8.52
N ASN A 548 -20.63 14.00 -7.49
CA ASN A 548 -20.22 13.38 -6.23
C ASN A 548 -20.31 11.86 -6.31
N PHE A 549 -19.33 11.18 -5.72
CA PHE A 549 -19.37 9.73 -5.53
C PHE A 549 -18.48 9.30 -4.37
N ARG A 550 -18.91 8.26 -3.66
CA ARG A 550 -18.13 7.65 -2.57
C ARG A 550 -16.93 6.84 -3.05
N MET A 551 -17.10 5.98 -4.07
CA MET A 551 -16.05 5.05 -4.53
C MET A 551 -16.17 4.75 -6.02
N GLU A 552 -15.43 5.49 -6.85
CA GLU A 552 -15.32 5.26 -8.30
C GLU A 552 -13.93 5.66 -8.83
N THR A 553 -13.56 5.18 -10.02
CA THR A 553 -12.26 5.53 -10.65
C THR A 553 -12.26 6.88 -11.37
N GLY A 554 -13.44 7.51 -11.53
CA GLY A 554 -13.61 8.78 -12.24
C GLY A 554 -13.09 8.73 -13.69
N THR A 555 -12.87 9.90 -14.26
CA THR A 555 -12.21 10.04 -15.57
C THR A 555 -10.70 9.83 -15.39
N ALA A 556 -10.08 8.91 -16.13
CA ALA A 556 -8.65 8.71 -16.06
C ALA A 556 -7.88 9.98 -16.46
N ASN A 557 -6.75 10.21 -15.80
CA ASN A 557 -5.82 11.32 -16.08
C ASN A 557 -6.46 12.72 -16.03
N TRP A 558 -7.58 12.91 -15.31
CA TRP A 558 -8.26 14.21 -15.25
C TRP A 558 -7.32 15.34 -14.81
N TRP A 559 -6.37 15.05 -13.90
CA TRP A 559 -5.40 16.01 -13.36
C TRP A 559 -4.39 16.52 -14.39
N ASN A 560 -4.22 15.79 -15.50
CA ASN A 560 -3.34 16.15 -16.60
C ASN A 560 -4.07 16.94 -17.72
N GLY A 561 -5.33 17.33 -17.49
CA GLY A 561 -6.08 18.17 -18.43
C GLY A 561 -5.40 19.52 -18.67
N GLU A 562 -5.55 20.07 -19.88
CA GLU A 562 -4.86 21.31 -20.29
C GLU A 562 -5.17 22.53 -19.43
N GLN A 563 -6.31 22.51 -18.73
CA GLN A 563 -6.70 23.53 -17.77
C GLN A 563 -5.80 23.61 -16.52
N PHE A 564 -5.08 22.54 -16.21
CA PHE A 564 -4.24 22.43 -15.03
C PHE A 564 -2.81 22.85 -15.35
N ALA A 565 -2.23 23.67 -14.49
CA ALA A 565 -0.85 24.10 -14.58
C ALA A 565 0.07 22.98 -14.10
N GLU A 566 -0.31 22.38 -12.97
CA GLU A 566 0.46 21.39 -12.24
C GLU A 566 -0.50 20.43 -11.54
N SER A 567 -0.02 19.22 -11.28
CA SER A 567 -0.70 18.21 -10.48
C SER A 567 0.32 17.38 -9.71
N ALA A 568 -0.08 16.86 -8.56
CA ALA A 568 0.77 16.02 -7.73
C ALA A 568 -0.05 14.96 -6.98
N PHE A 569 0.64 13.89 -6.58
CA PHE A 569 0.09 12.79 -5.81
C PHE A 569 0.71 12.80 -4.42
N TRP A 570 -0.12 12.88 -3.39
CA TRP A 570 0.30 13.07 -2.01
C TRP A 570 -0.14 11.92 -1.14
N ILE A 571 0.71 11.54 -0.21
CA ILE A 571 0.42 10.50 0.78
C ILE A 571 0.84 10.97 2.17
N HIS A 572 0.10 10.49 3.17
CA HIS A 572 0.35 10.67 4.60
C HIS A 572 0.20 9.33 5.32
N GLY A 573 1.15 9.05 6.20
CA GLY A 573 1.21 7.87 7.07
C GLY A 573 -0.05 7.73 7.89
#